data_AF-A0A849DRR9-F1
#
_entry.id   AF-A0A849DRR9-F1
#
_cell.length_a   1.000
_cell.length_b   1.000
_cell.length_c   1.000
_cell.angle_alpha   90.00
_cell.angle_beta   90.00
_cell.angle_gamma   90.00
#
_symmetry.space_group_name_H-M   'P 1'
#
loop_
_entity.id
_entity.type
_entity.pdbx_description
1 polymer ?
#
loop_
_entity_poly.entity_id
_entity_poly.type
_entity_poly.pdbx_seq_one_letter_code
_entity_poly.pdbx_strand_id
1 'polypeptide(L)'
;MNSPAPASTGDGCEPGQGGVPGPPLGNLVCGQDLARIPSLVSDWATDHWSLLAITAAVLVVLRLTWAYTRRRNWRTHATSACWLEITPPVTATPIATIGLWRLLATLLPAPRRCTLRPARLVWEVAATPNGTRCGLWAPPGVNPTAVRRVLQRAWPGARIEQTSPPQPSAPRSIAGLALRPTIPEAMPLLDDHTPARRNQPTSDTADQLRAVFDALAAAGRTGGGLLQIIVGRAPRHRVAAMRRASINPRRPRRSQGSARAAGLLAAGLRGMLLAVLDFVTPGPGRNTTPHLHSGDSHLADLARQARVKASGAPHLLVAIHATATGPTPAAAKAAAADITSGFGLVSAHLTRRRLRRPRRTCADRWAPEHRMTLMTVTETAALAGLPAEPAAYGLPQAASRRRPAGRDTWCTP
;
A
#
# COMPACT_ATOMS: atom_id res chain seq x y z
N MET A 1 -3.70 -21.31 70.22
CA MET A 1 -3.01 -22.46 69.60
C MET A 1 -3.85 -22.89 68.40
N ASN A 2 -3.51 -22.42 67.21
CA ASN A 2 -4.14 -22.80 65.95
C ASN A 2 -3.12 -23.63 65.16
N SER A 3 -3.43 -24.90 64.92
CA SER A 3 -2.62 -25.78 64.08
C SER A 3 -2.76 -25.37 62.59
N PRO A 4 -1.67 -25.17 61.84
CA PRO A 4 -1.75 -24.94 60.41
C PRO A 4 -2.13 -26.23 59.69
N ALA A 5 -3.13 -26.16 58.81
CA ALA A 5 -3.47 -27.24 57.90
C ALA A 5 -2.31 -27.46 56.90
N PRO A 6 -1.98 -28.71 56.54
CA PRO A 6 -0.93 -28.98 55.56
C PRO A 6 -1.33 -28.41 54.20
N ALA A 7 -0.46 -27.59 53.62
CA ALA A 7 -0.61 -27.13 52.25
C ALA A 7 -0.61 -28.35 51.31
N SER A 8 -1.70 -28.54 50.56
CA SER A 8 -1.77 -29.52 49.49
C SER A 8 -0.78 -29.13 48.39
N THR A 9 0.41 -29.73 48.44
CA THR A 9 1.35 -29.78 47.32
C THR A 9 0.62 -30.38 46.13
N GLY A 10 0.51 -29.57 45.07
CA GLY A 10 -0.46 -29.76 44.00
C GLY A 10 -0.39 -31.09 43.28
N ASP A 11 -1.57 -31.57 42.90
CA ASP A 11 -1.80 -32.72 42.04
C ASP A 11 -0.91 -32.64 40.79
N GLY A 12 0.16 -33.42 40.80
CA GLY A 12 0.97 -33.66 39.63
C GLY A 12 0.09 -34.31 38.57
N CYS A 13 -0.01 -33.69 37.40
CA CYS A 13 -0.67 -34.29 36.25
C CYS A 13 0.10 -35.57 35.87
N GLU A 14 -0.37 -36.72 36.35
CA GLU A 14 0.22 -38.03 36.07
C GLU A 14 -0.54 -38.69 34.91
N PRO A 15 0.14 -39.03 33.80
CA PRO A 15 -0.49 -39.65 32.63
C PRO A 15 -1.21 -40.96 33.01
N GLY A 16 -2.49 -41.08 32.67
CA GLY A 16 -3.29 -42.27 32.97
C GLY A 16 -4.09 -42.22 34.28
N GLN A 17 -3.91 -41.20 35.12
CA GLN A 17 -4.78 -40.93 36.27
C GLN A 17 -5.78 -39.79 35.99
N GLY A 18 -6.93 -39.83 36.66
CA GLY A 18 -7.90 -38.72 36.64
C GLY A 18 -8.59 -38.45 35.30
N GLY A 19 -8.65 -39.42 34.39
CA GLY A 19 -9.24 -39.24 33.05
C GLY A 19 -8.29 -38.61 32.02
N VAL A 20 -7.02 -38.42 32.37
CA VAL A 20 -5.98 -38.03 31.41
C VAL A 20 -5.61 -39.24 30.56
N PRO A 21 -5.63 -39.14 29.21
CA PRO A 21 -5.28 -40.26 28.33
C PRO A 21 -3.87 -40.79 28.62
N GLY A 22 -3.64 -42.09 28.43
CA GLY A 22 -2.33 -42.70 28.61
C GLY A 22 -1.24 -42.07 27.72
N PRO A 23 0.05 -42.31 28.02
CA PRO A 23 1.14 -41.86 27.18
C PRO A 23 0.98 -42.44 25.75
N PRO A 24 1.19 -41.65 24.67
CA PRO A 24 1.88 -40.35 24.60
C PRO A 24 1.01 -39.09 24.78
N LEU A 25 -0.32 -39.22 24.75
CA LEU A 25 -1.24 -38.06 24.80
C LEU A 25 -1.28 -37.41 26.19
N GLY A 26 -1.16 -38.18 27.27
CA GLY A 26 -1.09 -37.64 28.63
C GLY A 26 0.11 -36.74 28.87
N ASN A 27 1.28 -37.07 28.32
CA ASN A 27 2.50 -36.27 28.45
C ASN A 27 2.40 -34.90 27.75
N LEU A 28 1.68 -34.86 26.63
CA LEU A 28 1.36 -33.64 25.89
C LEU A 28 0.39 -32.73 26.67
N VAL A 29 -0.59 -33.32 27.35
CA VAL A 29 -1.59 -32.58 28.16
C VAL A 29 -0.97 -32.04 29.45
N CYS A 30 -0.11 -32.82 30.10
CA CYS A 30 0.57 -32.45 31.33
C CYS A 30 1.74 -31.46 31.15
N GLY A 31 2.03 -31.04 29.92
CA GLY A 31 2.99 -29.96 29.62
C GLY A 31 4.47 -30.31 29.83
N GLN A 32 4.79 -31.52 30.29
CA GLN A 32 6.16 -31.97 30.49
C GLN A 32 6.96 -32.08 29.17
N ASP A 33 6.29 -32.44 28.07
CA ASP A 33 6.94 -32.52 26.76
C ASP A 33 7.20 -31.15 26.11
N LEU A 34 6.39 -30.12 26.42
CA LEU A 34 6.58 -28.78 25.87
C LEU A 34 7.94 -28.17 26.28
N ALA A 35 8.46 -28.55 27.44
CA ALA A 35 9.77 -28.13 27.92
C ALA A 35 10.94 -28.85 27.21
N ARG A 36 10.72 -30.04 26.63
CA ARG A 36 11.73 -30.83 25.88
C ARG A 36 11.74 -30.55 24.37
N ILE A 37 10.69 -29.93 23.83
CA ILE A 37 10.66 -29.52 22.41
C ILE A 37 11.90 -28.71 21.99
N PRO A 38 12.43 -27.74 22.76
CA PRO A 38 13.58 -26.95 22.33
C PRO A 38 14.85 -27.78 22.13
N SER A 39 15.12 -28.74 23.02
CA SER A 39 16.29 -29.61 22.93
C SER A 39 16.17 -30.59 21.78
N LEU A 40 15.00 -31.24 21.60
CA LEU A 40 14.74 -32.14 20.47
C LEU A 40 14.87 -31.43 19.11
N VAL A 41 14.39 -30.17 19.02
CA VAL A 41 14.55 -29.36 17.80
C VAL A 41 16.02 -28.98 17.58
N SER A 42 16.77 -28.70 18.65
CA SER A 42 18.20 -28.40 18.56
C SER A 42 19.00 -29.60 18.07
N ASP A 43 18.80 -30.77 18.68
CA ASP A 43 19.52 -32.00 18.35
C ASP A 43 19.22 -32.45 16.92
N TRP A 44 17.94 -32.38 16.52
CA TRP A 44 17.56 -32.66 15.13
C TRP A 44 18.17 -31.66 14.15
N ALA A 45 18.22 -30.37 14.50
CA ALA A 45 18.81 -29.33 13.66
C ALA A 45 20.33 -29.49 13.52
N THR A 46 21.03 -29.94 14.57
CA THR A 46 22.46 -30.26 14.50
C THR A 46 22.71 -31.50 13.65
N ASP A 47 21.87 -32.52 13.74
CA ASP A 47 22.02 -33.74 12.94
C ASP A 47 21.71 -33.50 11.44
N HIS A 48 20.77 -32.61 11.13
CA HIS A 48 20.26 -32.39 9.77
C HIS A 48 20.60 -31.00 9.19
N TRP A 49 21.64 -30.32 9.72
CA TRP A 49 21.96 -28.94 9.32
C TRP A 49 22.23 -28.78 7.82
N SER A 50 22.83 -29.80 7.18
CA SER A 50 23.13 -29.81 5.74
C SER A 50 21.86 -29.81 4.89
N LEU A 51 20.85 -30.62 5.25
CA LEU A 51 19.54 -30.65 4.59
C LEU A 51 18.77 -29.33 4.76
N LEU A 52 18.85 -28.72 5.95
CA LEU A 52 18.28 -27.40 6.20
C LEU A 52 18.96 -26.32 5.33
N ALA A 53 20.29 -26.35 5.22
CA ALA A 53 21.05 -25.45 4.36
C ALA A 53 20.69 -25.60 2.87
N ILE A 54 20.60 -26.84 2.38
CA ILE A 54 20.18 -27.14 0.99
C ILE A 54 18.76 -26.63 0.75
N THR A 55 17.83 -26.92 1.66
CA THR A 55 16.43 -26.48 1.55
C THR A 55 16.32 -24.96 1.53
N ALA A 56 17.05 -24.27 2.41
CA ALA A 56 17.11 -22.82 2.43
C ALA A 56 17.69 -22.25 1.13
N ALA A 57 18.77 -22.85 0.60
CA ALA A 57 19.37 -22.44 -0.66
C ALA A 57 18.40 -22.60 -1.84
N VAL A 58 17.70 -23.73 -1.94
CA VAL A 58 16.67 -23.99 -2.98
C VAL A 58 15.55 -22.95 -2.90
N LEU A 59 15.05 -22.64 -1.69
CA LEU A 59 14.01 -21.61 -1.50
C LEU A 59 14.50 -20.22 -1.91
N VAL A 60 15.75 -19.86 -1.60
CA VAL A 60 16.35 -18.58 -2.01
C VAL A 60 16.46 -18.51 -3.53
N VAL A 61 16.98 -19.56 -4.18
CA VAL A 61 17.09 -19.62 -5.65
C VAL A 61 15.71 -19.51 -6.30
N LEU A 62 14.73 -20.30 -5.87
CA LEU A 62 13.35 -20.24 -6.39
C LEU A 62 12.76 -18.83 -6.23
N ARG A 63 12.99 -18.19 -5.08
CA ARG A 63 12.51 -16.84 -4.80
C ARG A 63 13.16 -15.78 -5.69
N LEU A 64 14.47 -15.87 -5.91
CA LEU A 64 15.23 -14.97 -6.77
C LEU A 64 14.84 -15.14 -8.24
N THR A 65 14.73 -16.38 -8.72
CA THR A 65 14.28 -16.71 -10.08
C THR A 65 12.87 -16.21 -10.31
N TRP A 66 11.93 -16.44 -9.38
CA TRP A 66 10.57 -15.90 -9.47
C TRP A 66 10.53 -14.37 -9.51
N ALA A 67 11.33 -13.71 -8.66
CA ALA A 67 11.41 -12.24 -8.64
C ALA A 67 12.01 -11.69 -9.94
N TYR A 68 13.02 -12.37 -10.49
CA TYR A 68 13.68 -12.02 -11.74
C TYR A 68 12.74 -12.21 -12.93
N THR A 69 12.10 -13.37 -13.08
CA THR A 69 11.15 -13.66 -14.17
C THR A 69 9.95 -12.72 -14.13
N ARG A 70 9.38 -12.47 -12.94
CA ARG A 70 8.30 -11.49 -12.77
C ARG A 70 8.73 -10.10 -13.24
N ARG A 71 9.96 -9.68 -12.91
CA ARG A 71 10.49 -8.37 -13.31
C ARG A 71 10.81 -8.31 -14.81
N ARG A 72 11.37 -9.38 -15.37
CA ARG A 72 11.65 -9.49 -16.80
C ARG A 72 10.37 -9.44 -17.62
N ASN A 73 9.39 -10.25 -17.24
CA ASN A 73 8.06 -10.25 -17.87
C ASN A 73 7.41 -8.87 -17.76
N TRP A 74 7.48 -8.23 -16.59
CA TRP A 74 6.99 -6.86 -16.44
C TRP A 74 7.66 -5.88 -17.40
N ARG A 75 8.98 -5.96 -17.61
CA ARG A 75 9.70 -5.08 -18.55
C ARG A 75 9.29 -5.30 -19.99
N THR A 76 9.21 -6.56 -20.42
CA THR A 76 8.73 -6.92 -21.76
C THR A 76 7.29 -6.48 -21.96
N HIS A 77 6.48 -6.40 -20.90
CA HIS A 77 5.15 -5.84 -20.97
C HIS A 77 5.15 -4.31 -20.96
N ALA A 78 6.04 -3.68 -20.19
CA ALA A 78 6.11 -2.24 -20.10
C ALA A 78 6.46 -1.56 -21.43
N THR A 79 7.11 -2.26 -22.36
CA THR A 79 7.39 -1.76 -23.72
C THR A 79 6.13 -1.63 -24.59
N SER A 80 5.08 -2.40 -24.32
CA SER A 80 3.80 -2.33 -25.04
C SER A 80 2.75 -1.49 -24.30
N ALA A 81 3.15 -0.81 -23.23
CA ALA A 81 2.27 0.05 -22.47
C ALA A 81 2.05 1.38 -23.21
N CYS A 82 0.87 1.97 -23.02
CA CYS A 82 0.58 3.30 -23.53
C CYS A 82 0.63 4.33 -22.40
N TRP A 83 1.07 5.53 -22.74
CA TRP A 83 0.94 6.68 -21.86
C TRP A 83 -0.14 7.59 -22.43
N LEU A 84 -1.14 7.89 -21.62
CA LEU A 84 -2.25 8.76 -21.96
C LEU A 84 -2.00 10.11 -21.30
N GLU A 85 -1.58 11.07 -22.10
CA GLU A 85 -1.47 12.47 -21.70
C GLU A 85 -2.86 13.02 -21.41
N ILE A 86 -2.98 13.76 -20.32
CA ILE A 86 -4.23 14.36 -19.88
C ILE A 86 -4.04 15.86 -19.91
N THR A 87 -4.79 16.52 -20.78
CA THR A 87 -5.01 17.97 -20.67
C THR A 87 -6.18 18.17 -19.72
N PRO A 88 -5.93 18.58 -18.46
CA PRO A 88 -6.97 18.71 -17.45
C PRO A 88 -8.07 19.70 -17.86
N PRO A 89 -9.29 19.52 -17.34
CA PRO A 89 -10.35 20.51 -17.49
C PRO A 89 -9.98 21.80 -16.74
N VAL A 90 -10.77 22.86 -16.96
CA VAL A 90 -10.55 24.17 -16.32
C VAL A 90 -10.54 24.05 -14.80
N THR A 91 -11.49 23.29 -14.26
CA THR A 91 -11.63 23.01 -12.84
C THR A 91 -11.68 21.50 -12.62
N ALA A 92 -10.80 21.00 -11.76
CA ALA A 92 -10.80 19.60 -11.34
C ALA A 92 -11.35 19.50 -9.91
N THR A 93 -12.58 19.03 -9.75
CA THR A 93 -13.17 18.91 -8.41
C THR A 93 -12.70 17.63 -7.71
N PRO A 94 -12.50 17.64 -6.38
CA PRO A 94 -12.14 16.45 -5.62
C PRO A 94 -13.14 15.29 -5.80
N ILE A 95 -14.43 15.61 -5.90
CA ILE A 95 -15.51 14.63 -6.12
C ILE A 95 -15.33 13.92 -7.47
N ALA A 96 -15.01 14.66 -8.54
CA ALA A 96 -14.75 14.07 -9.86
C ALA A 96 -13.54 13.14 -9.83
N THR A 97 -12.49 13.50 -9.08
CA THR A 97 -11.31 12.67 -8.88
C THR A 97 -11.64 11.37 -8.13
N ILE A 98 -12.48 11.42 -7.09
CA ILE A 98 -12.97 10.20 -6.41
C ILE A 98 -13.75 9.32 -7.39
N GLY A 99 -14.64 9.92 -8.20
CA GLY A 99 -15.39 9.24 -9.25
C GLY A 99 -14.48 8.56 -10.27
N LEU A 100 -13.42 9.24 -10.71
CA LEU A 100 -12.42 8.71 -11.63
C LEU A 100 -11.78 7.44 -11.08
N TRP A 101 -11.23 7.50 -9.86
CA TRP A 101 -10.55 6.35 -9.27
C TRP A 101 -11.49 5.18 -9.00
N ARG A 102 -12.77 5.46 -8.67
CA ARG A 102 -13.80 4.42 -8.55
C ARG A 102 -14.04 3.70 -9.88
N LEU A 103 -14.11 4.44 -10.99
CA LEU A 103 -14.27 3.87 -12.33
C LEU A 103 -13.01 3.15 -12.80
N LEU A 104 -11.81 3.69 -12.56
CA LEU A 104 -10.55 3.02 -12.90
C LEU A 104 -10.37 1.70 -12.13
N ALA A 105 -10.85 1.63 -10.88
CA ALA A 105 -10.81 0.41 -10.09
C ALA A 105 -11.59 -0.77 -10.72
N THR A 106 -12.63 -0.49 -11.52
CA THR A 106 -13.40 -1.53 -12.22
C THR A 106 -12.67 -2.05 -13.46
N LEU A 107 -11.85 -1.22 -14.11
CA LEU A 107 -11.00 -1.59 -15.24
C LEU A 107 -9.80 -2.44 -14.83
N LEU A 108 -9.36 -2.35 -13.57
CA LEU A 108 -8.23 -3.13 -13.08
C LEU A 108 -8.63 -4.60 -12.83
N PRO A 109 -7.98 -5.57 -13.50
CA PRO A 109 -8.29 -6.98 -13.32
C PRO A 109 -7.98 -7.43 -11.89
N ALA A 110 -8.77 -8.39 -11.40
CA ALA A 110 -8.56 -8.96 -10.08
C ALA A 110 -7.20 -9.69 -10.02
N PRO A 111 -6.36 -9.41 -9.01
CA PRO A 111 -5.08 -10.09 -8.88
C PRO A 111 -5.31 -11.56 -8.52
N ARG A 112 -4.75 -12.49 -9.31
CA ARG A 112 -4.68 -13.92 -8.94
C ARG A 112 -3.39 -14.17 -8.16
N ARG A 113 -3.38 -15.13 -7.23
CA ARG A 113 -2.24 -15.41 -6.33
C ARG A 113 -0.91 -15.64 -7.08
N CYS A 114 -0.97 -16.17 -8.29
CA CYS A 114 0.18 -16.48 -9.13
C CYS A 114 0.22 -15.66 -10.42
N THR A 115 -0.47 -14.52 -10.53
CA THR A 115 -0.32 -13.70 -11.74
C THR A 115 1.10 -13.14 -11.83
N LEU A 116 1.83 -13.62 -12.82
CA LEU A 116 3.11 -13.04 -13.25
C LEU A 116 2.93 -11.59 -13.73
N ARG A 117 1.70 -11.18 -14.05
CA ARG A 117 1.32 -9.91 -14.67
C ARG A 117 0.33 -9.13 -13.78
N PRO A 118 0.77 -8.46 -12.71
CA PRO A 118 -0.11 -7.58 -11.96
C PRO A 118 -0.41 -6.33 -12.81
N ALA A 119 -1.63 -6.17 -13.32
CA ALA A 119 -2.02 -4.95 -14.01
C ALA A 119 -2.04 -3.77 -13.02
N ARG A 120 -1.28 -2.72 -13.34
CA ARG A 120 -1.14 -1.51 -12.52
C ARG A 120 -1.12 -0.29 -13.40
N LEU A 121 -1.98 0.66 -13.08
CA LEU A 121 -1.96 1.99 -13.67
C LEU A 121 -0.93 2.84 -12.93
N VAL A 122 -0.26 3.75 -13.62
CA VAL A 122 0.60 4.73 -12.96
C VAL A 122 0.13 6.12 -13.32
N TRP A 123 -0.33 6.86 -12.32
CA TRP A 123 -0.58 8.29 -12.45
C TRP A 123 0.76 9.02 -12.38
N GLU A 124 1.07 9.80 -13.40
CA GLU A 124 2.33 10.50 -13.54
C GLU A 124 2.11 12.00 -13.69
N VAL A 125 2.88 12.79 -12.94
CA VAL A 125 3.00 14.23 -13.15
C VAL A 125 4.48 14.54 -13.33
N ALA A 126 4.84 15.00 -14.51
CA ALA A 126 6.19 15.35 -14.87
C ALA A 126 6.30 16.87 -15.04
N ALA A 127 7.18 17.49 -14.26
CA ALA A 127 7.54 18.89 -14.41
C ALA A 127 8.90 18.98 -15.12
N THR A 128 8.96 19.78 -16.17
CA THR A 128 10.17 20.07 -16.94
C THR A 128 10.34 21.58 -17.06
N PRO A 129 11.50 22.07 -17.53
CA PRO A 129 11.66 23.50 -17.82
C PRO A 129 10.63 24.04 -18.82
N ASN A 130 10.09 23.19 -19.69
CA ASN A 130 9.13 23.57 -20.73
C ASN A 130 7.68 23.57 -20.23
N GLY A 131 7.44 23.22 -18.96
CA GLY A 131 6.11 23.09 -18.38
C GLY A 131 5.87 21.74 -17.74
N THR A 132 4.64 21.55 -17.26
CA THR A 132 4.24 20.32 -16.58
C THR A 132 3.26 19.53 -17.43
N ARG A 133 3.36 18.21 -17.35
CA ARG A 133 2.52 17.25 -18.06
C ARG A 133 1.98 16.26 -17.05
N CYS A 134 0.69 15.95 -17.12
CA CYS A 134 0.12 14.86 -16.35
C CYS A 134 -0.45 13.79 -17.28
N GLY A 135 -0.45 12.57 -16.82
CA GLY A 135 -0.95 11.46 -17.62
C GLY A 135 -1.06 10.17 -16.85
N LEU A 136 -1.68 9.20 -17.50
CA LEU A 136 -1.85 7.86 -16.97
C LEU A 136 -1.11 6.87 -17.84
N TRP A 137 -0.14 6.19 -17.26
CA TRP A 137 0.49 5.04 -17.89
C TRP A 137 -0.40 3.80 -17.68
N ALA A 138 -0.83 3.19 -18.78
CA ALA A 138 -1.64 1.98 -18.77
C ALA A 138 -0.85 0.78 -19.30
N PRO A 139 -0.75 -0.31 -18.52
CA PRO A 139 0.00 -1.49 -18.91
C PRO A 139 -0.74 -2.27 -20.01
N PRO A 140 -0.04 -3.13 -20.76
CA PRO A 140 -0.71 -4.02 -21.71
C PRO A 140 -1.69 -4.94 -20.96
N GLY A 141 -2.88 -5.09 -21.53
CA GLY A 141 -4.00 -5.83 -20.93
C GLY A 141 -5.07 -4.94 -20.30
N VAL A 142 -4.81 -3.63 -20.13
CA VAL A 142 -5.86 -2.65 -19.88
C VAL A 142 -6.17 -1.96 -21.22
N ASN A 143 -7.44 -1.99 -21.65
CA ASN A 143 -7.83 -1.38 -22.92
C ASN A 143 -7.67 0.16 -22.82
N PRO A 144 -6.77 0.79 -23.62
CA PRO A 144 -6.52 2.23 -23.53
C PRO A 144 -7.76 3.06 -23.90
N THR A 145 -8.58 2.57 -24.84
CA THR A 145 -9.84 3.21 -25.22
C THR A 145 -10.84 3.21 -24.07
N ALA A 146 -10.88 2.14 -23.27
CA ALA A 146 -11.73 2.07 -22.08
C ALA A 146 -11.27 3.06 -21.00
N VAL A 147 -9.95 3.15 -20.77
CA VAL A 147 -9.35 4.13 -19.85
C VAL A 147 -9.65 5.56 -20.29
N ARG A 148 -9.47 5.87 -21.58
CA ARG A 148 -9.81 7.17 -22.16
C ARG A 148 -11.27 7.55 -21.93
N ARG A 149 -12.21 6.61 -22.19
CA ARG A 149 -13.64 6.83 -21.95
C ARG A 149 -13.94 7.09 -20.47
N VAL A 150 -13.29 6.37 -19.56
CA VAL A 150 -13.43 6.59 -18.12
C VAL A 150 -12.89 7.97 -17.71
N LEU A 151 -11.72 8.38 -18.22
CA LEU A 151 -11.16 9.70 -17.96
C LEU A 151 -12.09 10.82 -18.43
N GLN A 152 -12.59 10.73 -19.67
CA GLN A 152 -13.51 11.72 -20.24
C GLN A 152 -14.85 11.77 -19.51
N ARG A 153 -15.33 10.62 -19.00
CA ARG A 153 -16.56 10.53 -18.21
C ARG A 153 -16.39 11.14 -16.83
N ALA A 154 -15.23 10.96 -16.19
CA ALA A 154 -14.97 11.48 -14.86
C ALA A 154 -14.61 12.97 -14.88
N TRP A 155 -13.91 13.43 -15.92
CA TRP A 155 -13.55 14.83 -16.13
C TRP A 155 -14.08 15.34 -17.47
N PRO A 156 -15.34 15.80 -17.52
CA PRO A 156 -15.90 16.42 -18.71
C PRO A 156 -15.04 17.60 -19.19
N GLY A 157 -14.65 17.57 -20.47
CA GLY A 157 -13.79 18.60 -21.07
C GLY A 157 -12.29 18.30 -21.02
N ALA A 158 -11.85 17.27 -20.28
CA ALA A 158 -10.47 16.81 -20.37
C ALA A 158 -10.17 16.26 -21.77
N ARG A 159 -9.00 16.61 -22.33
CA ARG A 159 -8.49 16.00 -23.57
C ARG A 159 -7.50 14.91 -23.21
N ILE A 160 -7.58 13.79 -23.92
CA ILE A 160 -6.75 12.63 -23.66
C ILE A 160 -6.09 12.21 -24.96
N GLU A 161 -4.77 12.29 -24.98
CA GLU A 161 -3.95 11.98 -26.15
C GLU A 161 -2.95 10.89 -25.79
N GLN A 162 -2.72 9.95 -26.70
CA GLN A 162 -1.69 8.94 -26.49
C GLN A 162 -0.36 9.50 -26.96
N THR A 163 0.60 9.66 -26.05
CA THR A 163 1.93 10.18 -26.40
C THR A 163 3.02 9.37 -25.72
N SER A 164 4.28 9.76 -25.94
CA SER A 164 5.41 9.07 -25.31
C SER A 164 5.49 9.41 -23.82
N PRO A 165 5.71 8.42 -22.94
CA PRO A 165 5.81 8.65 -21.51
C PRO A 165 6.95 9.60 -21.17
N PRO A 166 6.79 10.47 -20.16
CA PRO A 166 7.87 11.33 -19.70
C PRO A 166 9.02 10.47 -19.19
N GLN A 167 10.24 10.88 -19.56
CA GLN A 167 11.48 10.29 -19.09
C GLN A 167 12.30 11.36 -18.36
N PRO A 168 12.95 11.02 -17.24
CA PRO A 168 13.83 11.96 -16.55
C PRO A 168 14.97 12.38 -17.48
N SER A 169 15.17 13.68 -17.68
CA SER A 169 16.20 14.21 -18.58
C SER A 169 17.60 13.70 -18.19
N ALA A 170 18.28 13.04 -19.13
CA ALA A 170 19.73 12.80 -19.05
C ALA A 170 20.47 14.04 -19.60
N PRO A 171 21.69 14.38 -19.15
CA PRO A 171 22.61 13.65 -18.26
C PRO A 171 22.58 14.07 -16.77
N ARG A 172 21.57 14.82 -16.31
CA ARG A 172 21.53 15.40 -14.96
C ARG A 172 21.58 14.37 -13.81
N SER A 173 22.05 14.82 -12.65
CA SER A 173 22.01 14.06 -11.41
C SER A 173 20.56 13.74 -11.04
N ILE A 174 20.28 12.51 -10.60
CA ILE A 174 18.92 12.05 -10.29
C ILE A 174 18.84 11.53 -8.85
N ALA A 175 17.81 11.98 -8.13
CA ALA A 175 17.46 11.46 -6.81
C ALA A 175 16.01 10.97 -6.81
N GLY A 176 15.70 10.07 -5.88
CA GLY A 176 14.34 9.58 -5.73
C GLY A 176 14.01 9.15 -4.32
N LEU A 177 12.77 9.42 -3.94
CA LEU A 177 12.18 9.09 -2.67
C LEU A 177 10.87 8.34 -2.90
N ALA A 178 10.57 7.41 -2.02
CA ALA A 178 9.28 6.74 -1.91
C ALA A 178 8.62 7.17 -0.62
N LEU A 179 7.31 7.38 -0.65
CA LEU A 179 6.54 7.60 0.57
C LEU A 179 5.95 6.29 1.06
N ARG A 180 6.02 6.08 2.37
CA ARG A 180 5.44 4.93 3.05
C ARG A 180 4.68 5.35 4.31
N PRO A 181 3.46 4.84 4.50
CA PRO A 181 2.75 5.01 5.75
C PRO A 181 3.52 4.44 6.93
N THR A 182 3.44 5.11 8.07
CA THR A 182 3.89 4.63 9.39
C THR A 182 2.80 3.88 10.14
N ILE A 183 1.55 4.12 9.77
CA ILE A 183 0.36 3.49 10.37
C ILE A 183 0.04 2.13 9.74
N PRO A 184 -0.70 1.25 10.44
CA PRO A 184 -1.19 0.00 9.88
C PRO A 184 -2.14 0.21 8.69
N GLU A 185 -2.13 -0.72 7.73
CA GLU A 185 -2.99 -0.66 6.52
C GLU A 185 -4.50 -0.65 6.81
N ALA A 186 -4.91 -1.10 8.00
CA ALA A 186 -6.30 -1.08 8.41
C ALA A 186 -6.77 0.31 8.88
N MET A 187 -5.85 1.22 9.15
CA MET A 187 -6.16 2.58 9.58
C MET A 187 -6.32 3.50 8.37
N PRO A 188 -7.25 4.48 8.42
CA PRO A 188 -7.34 5.51 7.40
C PRO A 188 -6.04 6.32 7.38
N LEU A 189 -5.51 6.58 6.18
CA LEU A 189 -4.29 7.36 5.99
C LEU A 189 -4.57 8.85 6.08
N LEU A 190 -5.70 9.25 5.49
CA LEU A 190 -6.22 10.58 5.66
C LEU A 190 -6.99 10.58 6.97
N ASP A 191 -6.73 11.58 7.80
CA ASP A 191 -7.70 11.93 8.82
C ASP A 191 -8.94 12.37 8.04
N ASP A 192 -9.98 11.55 8.05
CA ASP A 192 -11.29 11.98 7.57
C ASP A 192 -11.58 13.23 8.38
N HIS A 193 -11.46 14.41 7.77
CA HIS A 193 -12.00 15.63 8.32
C HIS A 193 -13.49 15.35 8.48
N THR A 194 -13.87 14.94 9.69
CA THR A 194 -15.23 14.81 10.15
C THR A 194 -16.02 15.98 9.61
N PRO A 195 -17.27 15.72 9.15
CA PRO A 195 -18.03 16.63 8.29
C PRO A 195 -17.90 18.04 8.82
N ALA A 196 -17.43 18.92 7.93
CA ALA A 196 -17.31 20.34 8.16
C ALA A 196 -18.39 20.77 9.15
N ARG A 197 -17.96 21.23 10.33
CA ARG A 197 -18.83 21.99 11.23
C ARG A 197 -19.52 22.98 10.30
N ARG A 198 -20.86 22.92 10.22
CA ARG A 198 -21.72 23.44 9.14
C ARG A 198 -21.46 24.90 8.71
N ASN A 199 -20.59 25.63 9.40
CA ASN A 199 -20.33 27.06 9.27
C ASN A 199 -18.88 27.42 8.90
N GLN A 200 -17.98 26.47 8.61
CA GLN A 200 -16.63 26.82 8.16
C GLN A 200 -16.56 26.81 6.62
N PRO A 201 -16.28 27.95 5.96
CA PRO A 201 -16.22 28.02 4.51
C PRO A 201 -15.19 27.00 4.00
N THR A 202 -15.67 26.08 3.16
CA THR A 202 -15.01 24.86 2.70
C THR A 202 -13.94 25.11 1.62
N SER A 203 -13.36 26.31 1.56
CA SER A 203 -12.42 26.70 0.50
C SER A 203 -11.06 26.01 0.59
N ASP A 204 -10.64 25.57 1.78
CA ASP A 204 -9.28 25.04 1.99
C ASP A 204 -9.10 23.56 1.60
N THR A 205 -10.16 22.75 1.61
CA THR A 205 -10.05 21.31 1.28
C THR A 205 -9.83 21.07 -0.22
N ALA A 206 -10.05 22.09 -1.06
CA ALA A 206 -10.05 21.94 -2.51
C ALA A 206 -8.65 21.69 -3.11
N ASP A 207 -7.56 22.04 -2.41
CA ASP A 207 -6.21 21.99 -3.00
C ASP A 207 -5.15 21.36 -2.08
N GLN A 208 -5.47 20.19 -1.49
CA GLN A 208 -4.54 19.44 -0.62
C GLN A 208 -3.18 19.10 -1.29
N LEU A 209 -3.16 19.03 -2.63
CA LEU A 209 -1.96 18.74 -3.40
C LEU A 209 -1.19 19.99 -3.84
N ARG A 210 -1.65 21.19 -3.51
CA ARG A 210 -1.00 22.47 -3.85
C ARG A 210 0.51 22.45 -3.62
N ALA A 211 0.93 22.12 -2.40
CA ALA A 211 2.35 22.08 -2.03
C ALA A 211 3.15 21.05 -2.85
N VAL A 212 2.53 19.94 -3.25
CA VAL A 212 3.18 18.93 -4.11
C VAL A 212 3.37 19.49 -5.52
N PHE A 213 2.37 20.17 -6.07
CA PHE A 213 2.44 20.77 -7.40
C PHE A 213 3.36 22.00 -7.44
N ASP A 214 3.38 22.83 -6.40
CA ASP A 214 4.34 23.93 -6.22
C ASP A 214 5.78 23.41 -6.22
N ALA A 215 6.06 22.37 -5.42
CA ALA A 215 7.37 21.73 -5.37
C ALA A 215 7.74 21.04 -6.70
N LEU A 216 6.77 20.45 -7.41
CA LEU A 216 6.99 19.90 -8.75
C LEU A 216 7.35 21.01 -9.75
N ALA A 217 6.62 22.12 -9.78
CA ALA A 217 6.91 23.26 -10.64
C ALA A 217 8.30 23.86 -10.33
N ALA A 218 8.67 23.96 -9.06
CA ALA A 218 10.01 24.38 -8.63
C ALA A 218 11.10 23.39 -9.07
N ALA A 219 10.86 22.08 -8.94
CA ALA A 219 11.77 21.05 -9.47
C ALA A 219 11.91 21.14 -11.00
N GLY A 220 10.83 21.47 -11.72
CA GLY A 220 10.82 21.71 -13.16
C GLY A 220 11.79 22.80 -13.58
N ARG A 221 11.83 23.93 -12.84
CA ARG A 221 12.75 25.05 -13.09
C ARG A 221 14.22 24.71 -12.86
N THR A 222 14.52 23.84 -11.89
CA THR A 222 15.90 23.50 -11.50
C THR A 222 16.47 22.31 -12.26
N GLY A 223 15.63 21.45 -12.83
CA GLY A 223 16.11 20.36 -13.67
C GLY A 223 15.02 19.47 -14.24
N GLY A 224 14.03 19.14 -13.41
CA GLY A 224 12.92 18.27 -13.71
C GLY A 224 12.41 17.55 -12.46
N GLY A 225 11.10 17.34 -12.38
CA GLY A 225 10.43 16.56 -11.34
C GLY A 225 9.52 15.52 -11.98
N LEU A 226 9.40 14.35 -11.36
CA LEU A 226 8.47 13.30 -11.77
C LEU A 226 7.87 12.65 -10.53
N LEU A 227 6.58 12.87 -10.34
CA LEU A 227 5.73 12.17 -9.38
C LEU A 227 5.09 10.97 -10.07
N GLN A 228 5.21 9.79 -9.46
CA GLN A 228 4.57 8.56 -9.92
C GLN A 228 3.76 7.94 -8.79
N ILE A 229 2.48 7.73 -9.02
CA ILE A 229 1.58 7.04 -8.11
C ILE A 229 1.12 5.76 -8.79
N ILE A 230 1.70 4.65 -8.35
CA ILE A 230 1.48 3.33 -8.91
C ILE A 230 0.29 2.71 -8.21
N VAL A 231 -0.78 2.45 -8.97
CA VAL A 231 -2.06 1.96 -8.46
C VAL A 231 -2.37 0.60 -9.06
N GLY A 232 -2.71 -0.36 -8.21
CA GLY A 232 -3.19 -1.68 -8.61
C GLY A 232 -4.41 -2.10 -7.80
N ARG A 233 -5.11 -3.15 -8.23
CA ARG A 233 -6.22 -3.68 -7.46
C ARG A 233 -5.72 -4.44 -6.23
N ALA A 234 -6.38 -4.24 -5.09
CA ALA A 234 -6.00 -4.92 -3.87
C ALA A 234 -6.26 -6.43 -3.94
N PRO A 235 -5.29 -7.28 -3.53
CA PRO A 235 -5.50 -8.71 -3.49
C PRO A 235 -6.38 -9.12 -2.33
N ARG A 236 -7.19 -10.16 -2.56
CA ARG A 236 -8.20 -10.65 -1.60
C ARG A 236 -7.62 -10.88 -0.21
N HIS A 237 -6.39 -11.38 -0.10
CA HIS A 237 -5.77 -11.67 1.19
C HIS A 237 -5.45 -10.41 2.01
N ARG A 238 -5.10 -9.28 1.37
CA ARG A 238 -4.88 -7.98 2.04
C ARG A 238 -6.19 -7.40 2.52
N VAL A 239 -7.22 -7.41 1.68
CA VAL A 239 -8.57 -6.96 2.04
C VAL A 239 -9.15 -7.81 3.17
N ALA A 240 -8.97 -9.14 3.12
CA ALA A 240 -9.39 -10.03 4.20
C ALA A 240 -8.58 -9.83 5.50
N ALA A 241 -7.30 -9.46 5.41
CA ALA A 241 -6.52 -9.10 6.59
C ALA A 241 -7.03 -7.80 7.23
N MET A 242 -7.37 -6.79 6.43
CA MET A 242 -8.00 -5.56 6.90
C MET A 242 -9.38 -5.81 7.52
N ARG A 243 -10.25 -6.60 6.86
CA ARG A 243 -11.56 -6.99 7.42
C ARG A 243 -11.45 -7.78 8.73
N ARG A 244 -10.39 -8.57 8.89
CA ARG A 244 -10.13 -9.24 10.18
C ARG A 244 -9.68 -8.24 11.24
N ALA A 245 -8.88 -7.24 10.88
CA ALA A 245 -8.49 -6.16 11.79
C ALA A 245 -9.69 -5.29 12.23
N SER A 246 -10.72 -5.13 11.40
CA SER A 246 -11.95 -4.41 11.75
C SER A 246 -12.88 -5.17 12.72
N ILE A 247 -12.71 -6.49 12.82
CA ILE A 247 -13.42 -7.33 13.79
C ILE A 247 -12.58 -7.45 15.07
N ASN A 248 -11.29 -7.75 14.92
CA ASN A 248 -10.35 -8.00 16.02
C ASN A 248 -9.12 -7.08 15.92
N PRO A 249 -9.19 -5.84 16.45
CA PRO A 249 -8.11 -4.85 16.34
C PRO A 249 -6.88 -5.22 17.19
N ARG A 250 -7.01 -6.12 18.17
CA ARG A 250 -5.96 -6.54 19.12
C ARG A 250 -4.73 -7.20 18.49
N ARG A 251 -4.79 -7.57 17.20
CA ARG A 251 -3.63 -8.03 16.44
C ARG A 251 -3.29 -7.03 15.33
N PRO A 252 -2.80 -5.81 15.66
CA PRO A 252 -2.15 -5.00 14.65
C PRO A 252 -0.82 -5.71 14.37
N ARG A 253 -0.85 -6.68 13.45
CA ARG A 253 0.35 -7.34 12.93
C ARG A 253 1.15 -6.24 12.25
N ARG A 254 2.09 -5.62 12.98
CA ARG A 254 3.04 -4.67 12.40
C ARG A 254 3.63 -5.35 11.18
N SER A 255 3.32 -4.81 10.01
CA SER A 255 3.91 -5.21 8.74
C SER A 255 5.35 -4.69 8.66
N GLN A 256 6.18 -4.98 9.67
CA GLN A 256 7.60 -4.62 9.69
C GLN A 256 8.38 -5.68 8.93
N GLY A 257 8.72 -5.33 7.69
CA GLY A 257 9.43 -6.17 6.73
C GLY A 257 10.93 -6.34 6.97
N SER A 258 11.38 -6.50 8.22
CA SER A 258 12.78 -6.84 8.52
C SER A 258 12.91 -7.93 9.59
N ALA A 259 11.99 -8.00 10.56
CA ALA A 259 11.93 -9.12 11.51
C ALA A 259 11.42 -10.43 10.87
N ARG A 260 11.00 -10.39 9.60
CA ARG A 260 10.47 -11.55 8.86
C ARG A 260 11.53 -12.53 8.37
N ALA A 261 12.82 -12.21 8.26
CA ALA A 261 13.78 -13.24 7.83
C ALA A 261 13.97 -14.29 8.93
N ALA A 262 14.27 -13.85 10.15
CA ALA A 262 14.31 -14.73 11.32
C ALA A 262 12.92 -15.25 11.70
N GLY A 263 11.89 -14.39 11.63
CA GLY A 263 10.51 -14.78 11.97
C GLY A 263 9.80 -15.67 10.94
N LEU A 264 10.14 -15.66 9.65
CA LEU A 264 9.59 -16.59 8.65
C LEU A 264 10.35 -17.91 8.63
N LEU A 265 11.65 -17.92 8.96
CA LEU A 265 12.34 -19.17 9.23
C LEU A 265 11.79 -19.80 10.50
N ALA A 266 11.68 -19.06 11.61
CA ALA A 266 11.10 -19.57 12.85
C ALA A 266 9.61 -19.91 12.76
N ALA A 267 8.78 -19.10 12.08
CA ALA A 267 7.36 -19.39 11.89
C ALA A 267 7.10 -20.42 10.77
N GLY A 268 8.01 -20.55 9.80
CA GLY A 268 8.01 -21.61 8.79
C GLY A 268 8.39 -22.94 9.40
N LEU A 269 9.46 -22.98 10.20
CA LEU A 269 9.81 -24.14 11.03
C LEU A 269 8.68 -24.46 12.00
N ARG A 270 8.14 -23.47 12.71
CA ARG A 270 7.04 -23.69 13.66
C ARG A 270 5.77 -24.14 12.95
N GLY A 271 5.47 -23.63 11.76
CA GLY A 271 4.32 -24.05 10.97
C GLY A 271 4.50 -25.46 10.39
N MET A 272 5.72 -25.83 10.01
CA MET A 272 6.07 -27.18 9.58
C MET A 272 6.03 -28.16 10.77
N LEU A 273 6.61 -27.78 11.92
CA LEU A 273 6.54 -28.54 13.17
C LEU A 273 5.09 -28.71 13.64
N LEU A 274 4.27 -27.65 13.59
CA LEU A 274 2.84 -27.74 13.94
C LEU A 274 2.04 -28.54 12.91
N ALA A 275 2.35 -28.47 11.61
CA ALA A 275 1.68 -29.29 10.60
C ALA A 275 2.04 -30.78 10.72
N VAL A 276 3.29 -31.10 11.08
CA VAL A 276 3.73 -32.46 11.39
C VAL A 276 3.11 -32.93 12.70
N LEU A 277 3.05 -32.08 13.74
CA LEU A 277 2.34 -32.42 14.98
C LEU A 277 0.83 -32.59 14.78
N ASP A 278 0.17 -31.73 14.00
CA ASP A 278 -1.27 -31.85 13.71
C ASP A 278 -1.60 -33.09 12.86
N PHE A 279 -0.64 -33.57 12.06
CA PHE A 279 -0.76 -34.84 11.32
C PHE A 279 -0.61 -36.07 12.23
N VAL A 280 0.16 -35.96 13.31
CA VAL A 280 0.45 -37.07 14.25
C VAL A 280 -0.46 -37.03 15.48
N THR A 281 -1.05 -35.89 15.82
CA THR A 281 -1.91 -35.69 17.00
C THR A 281 -3.08 -34.77 16.68
N PRO A 282 -4.27 -35.30 16.34
CA PRO A 282 -5.48 -34.49 16.22
C PRO A 282 -5.94 -34.02 17.62
N GLY A 283 -5.56 -32.79 17.99
CA GLY A 283 -5.92 -32.17 19.28
C GLY A 283 -7.02 -31.11 19.16
N PRO A 284 -7.84 -30.88 20.21
CA PRO A 284 -8.93 -29.90 20.19
C PRO A 284 -8.38 -28.47 20.13
N GLY A 285 -8.96 -27.65 19.25
CA GLY A 285 -8.53 -26.27 19.03
C GLY A 285 -8.57 -25.41 20.30
N ARG A 286 -7.39 -24.97 20.75
CA ARG A 286 -7.23 -24.01 21.84
C ARG A 286 -7.77 -22.63 21.43
N ASN A 287 -9.03 -22.36 21.78
CA ASN A 287 -9.57 -21.00 21.85
C ASN A 287 -9.15 -20.36 23.19
N THR A 288 -7.97 -19.76 23.22
CA THR A 288 -7.55 -18.94 24.37
C THR A 288 -8.30 -17.61 24.31
N THR A 289 -9.38 -17.48 25.08
CA THR A 289 -10.10 -16.23 25.33
C THR A 289 -9.36 -15.43 26.40
N PRO A 290 -8.77 -14.26 26.10
CA PRO A 290 -8.11 -13.43 27.12
C PRO A 290 -9.14 -12.50 27.76
N HIS A 291 -9.16 -12.48 29.10
CA HIS A 291 -9.93 -11.53 29.92
C HIS A 291 -9.68 -10.07 29.48
N LEU A 292 -10.78 -9.32 29.32
CA LEU A 292 -10.76 -7.90 28.99
C LEU A 292 -10.35 -7.08 30.24
N HIS A 293 -9.39 -6.18 30.08
CA HIS A 293 -9.06 -5.12 31.04
C HIS A 293 -9.23 -3.79 30.31
N SER A 294 -9.96 -2.86 30.94
CA SER A 294 -10.02 -1.38 30.93
C SER A 294 -9.30 -0.50 29.86
N GLY A 295 -8.75 -1.04 28.77
CA GLY A 295 -8.14 -0.33 27.64
C GLY A 295 -8.96 -0.43 26.34
N ASP A 296 -10.24 -0.78 26.47
CA ASP A 296 -11.08 -1.15 25.33
C ASP A 296 -11.60 0.03 24.50
N SER A 297 -11.61 1.27 25.01
CA SER A 297 -12.06 2.44 24.26
C SER A 297 -11.18 2.73 23.03
N HIS A 298 -9.86 2.79 23.23
CA HIS A 298 -8.91 2.98 22.13
C HIS A 298 -8.98 1.84 21.12
N LEU A 299 -9.10 0.59 21.58
CA LEU A 299 -9.27 -0.56 20.68
C LEU A 299 -10.59 -0.50 19.91
N ALA A 300 -11.67 -0.05 20.54
CA ALA A 300 -12.96 0.16 19.91
C ALA A 300 -12.89 1.25 18.83
N ASP A 301 -12.14 2.33 19.08
CA ASP A 301 -11.92 3.39 18.10
C ASP A 301 -11.05 2.94 16.93
N LEU A 302 -9.98 2.18 17.18
CA LEU A 302 -9.20 1.54 16.11
C LEU A 302 -10.08 0.59 15.27
N ALA A 303 -10.95 -0.20 15.91
CA ALA A 303 -11.89 -1.06 15.20
C ALA A 303 -12.90 -0.23 14.37
N ARG A 304 -13.40 0.88 14.92
CA ARG A 304 -14.31 1.79 14.22
C ARG A 304 -13.66 2.39 12.98
N GLN A 305 -12.45 2.92 13.12
CA GLN A 305 -11.67 3.46 12.00
C GLN A 305 -11.38 2.38 10.94
N ALA A 306 -11.03 1.17 11.37
CA ALA A 306 -10.85 0.04 10.46
C ALA A 306 -12.14 -0.39 9.75
N ARG A 307 -13.32 -0.28 10.40
CA ARG A 307 -14.62 -0.55 9.77
C ARG A 307 -14.98 0.53 8.75
N VAL A 308 -14.75 1.80 9.06
CA VAL A 308 -14.95 2.93 8.14
C VAL A 308 -14.07 2.75 6.89
N LYS A 309 -12.78 2.44 7.08
CA LYS A 309 -11.91 2.11 5.95
C LYS A 309 -12.44 0.90 5.18
N ALA A 310 -12.79 -0.19 5.87
CA ALA A 310 -13.26 -1.41 5.22
C ALA A 310 -14.54 -1.21 4.38
N SER A 311 -15.46 -0.35 4.80
CA SER A 311 -16.69 -0.03 4.06
C SER A 311 -16.44 0.84 2.82
N GLY A 312 -15.33 1.60 2.79
CA GLY A 312 -14.90 2.44 1.66
C GLY A 312 -14.41 1.70 0.40
N ALA A 313 -14.91 0.49 0.14
CA ALA A 313 -14.58 -0.27 -1.06
C ALA A 313 -14.96 0.50 -2.36
N PRO A 314 -14.26 0.27 -3.50
CA PRO A 314 -13.19 -0.68 -3.73
C PRO A 314 -11.84 -0.27 -3.10
N HIS A 315 -10.99 -1.27 -2.79
CA HIS A 315 -9.66 -1.07 -2.24
C HIS A 315 -8.57 -1.21 -3.30
N LEU A 316 -7.61 -0.31 -3.26
CA LEU A 316 -6.48 -0.20 -4.18
C LEU A 316 -5.16 -0.44 -3.43
N LEU A 317 -4.16 -0.93 -4.13
CA LEU A 317 -2.78 -0.91 -3.68
C LEU A 317 -2.08 0.27 -4.32
N VAL A 318 -1.46 1.12 -3.50
CA VAL A 318 -0.83 2.36 -3.96
C VAL A 318 0.63 2.41 -3.50
N ALA A 319 1.54 2.81 -4.39
CA ALA A 319 2.90 3.22 -4.04
C ALA A 319 3.19 4.59 -4.64
N ILE A 320 3.79 5.47 -3.83
CA ILE A 320 4.09 6.84 -4.22
C ILE A 320 5.60 6.98 -4.34
N HIS A 321 6.06 7.41 -5.51
CA HIS A 321 7.45 7.72 -5.79
C HIS A 321 7.57 9.15 -6.30
N ALA A 322 8.53 9.91 -5.79
CA ALA A 322 8.93 11.17 -6.36
C ALA A 322 10.39 11.07 -6.79
N THR A 323 10.68 11.55 -7.99
CA THR A 323 12.05 11.68 -8.49
C THR A 323 12.27 13.08 -9.01
N ALA A 324 13.49 13.56 -8.85
CA ALA A 324 13.87 14.86 -9.36
C ALA A 324 15.27 14.77 -9.98
N THR A 325 15.50 15.63 -10.97
CA THR A 325 16.78 15.86 -11.60
C THR A 325 17.28 17.25 -11.26
N GLY A 326 18.59 17.41 -11.16
CA GLY A 326 19.20 18.70 -10.84
C GLY A 326 20.65 18.79 -11.29
N PRO A 327 21.27 19.98 -11.22
CA PRO A 327 22.67 20.19 -11.61
C PRO A 327 23.62 19.39 -10.72
N THR A 328 23.31 19.29 -9.43
CA THR A 328 24.09 18.51 -8.45
C THR A 328 23.25 17.40 -7.81
N PRO A 329 23.86 16.35 -7.25
CA PRO A 329 23.15 15.32 -6.48
C PRO A 329 22.40 15.89 -5.27
N ALA A 330 22.93 16.93 -4.63
CA ALA A 330 22.30 17.61 -3.51
C ALA A 330 21.03 18.35 -3.95
N ALA A 331 21.08 19.10 -5.06
CA ALA A 331 19.92 19.78 -5.62
C ALA A 331 18.82 18.79 -6.02
N ALA A 332 19.18 17.68 -6.69
CA ALA A 332 18.23 16.64 -7.04
C ALA A 332 17.58 16.01 -5.78
N LYS A 333 18.36 15.77 -4.73
CA LYS A 333 17.86 15.24 -3.45
C LYS A 333 16.93 16.22 -2.75
N ALA A 334 17.28 17.51 -2.73
CA ALA A 334 16.46 18.56 -2.15
C ALA A 334 15.12 18.70 -2.89
N ALA A 335 15.13 18.76 -4.23
CA ALA A 335 13.92 18.82 -5.03
C ALA A 335 13.02 17.57 -4.85
N ALA A 336 13.60 16.37 -4.81
CA ALA A 336 12.84 15.16 -4.52
C ALA A 336 12.26 15.19 -3.09
N ALA A 337 13.00 15.71 -2.11
CA ALA A 337 12.55 15.86 -0.74
C ALA A 337 11.39 16.84 -0.64
N ASP A 338 11.47 17.96 -1.36
CA ASP A 338 10.46 19.03 -1.40
C ASP A 338 9.12 18.52 -1.96
N ILE A 339 9.15 17.84 -3.11
CA ILE A 339 7.97 17.17 -3.69
C ILE A 339 7.33 16.22 -2.67
N THR A 340 8.14 15.44 -1.96
CA THR A 340 7.61 14.51 -0.95
C THR A 340 7.15 15.17 0.34
N SER A 341 7.67 16.34 0.73
CA SER A 341 7.19 17.06 1.92
C SER A 341 5.82 17.68 1.71
N GLY A 342 5.45 18.03 0.47
CA GLY A 342 4.08 18.49 0.17
C GLY A 342 3.01 17.48 0.61
N PHE A 343 3.29 16.17 0.53
CA PHE A 343 2.38 15.13 1.03
C PHE A 343 2.24 15.11 2.56
N GLY A 344 3.12 15.77 3.31
CA GLY A 344 2.96 15.93 4.75
C GLY A 344 1.72 16.75 5.13
N LEU A 345 1.27 17.64 4.25
CA LEU A 345 0.00 18.37 4.41
C LEU A 345 -1.23 17.49 4.14
N VAL A 346 -1.06 16.45 3.31
CA VAL A 346 -2.14 15.49 3.02
C VAL A 346 -2.25 14.45 4.13
N SER A 347 -1.12 13.99 4.67
CA SER A 347 -1.10 13.04 5.79
C SER A 347 0.22 13.09 6.55
N ALA A 348 0.13 13.29 7.86
CA ALA A 348 1.27 13.22 8.78
C ALA A 348 1.89 11.81 8.89
N HIS A 349 1.18 10.79 8.41
CA HIS A 349 1.59 9.40 8.53
C HIS A 349 2.52 8.93 7.40
N LEU A 350 2.89 9.80 6.45
CA LEU A 350 3.77 9.45 5.35
C LEU A 350 5.25 9.73 5.68
N THR A 351 6.08 8.69 5.61
CA THR A 351 7.53 8.80 5.78
C THR A 351 8.30 8.57 4.49
N ARG A 352 9.39 9.33 4.35
CA ARG A 352 10.28 9.28 3.19
C ARG A 352 11.24 8.10 3.30
N ARG A 353 11.42 7.38 2.19
CA ARG A 353 12.39 6.28 2.05
C ARG A 353 13.16 6.45 0.75
N ARG A 354 14.49 6.34 0.82
CA ARG A 354 15.34 6.48 -0.37
C ARG A 354 15.05 5.39 -1.41
N LEU A 355 14.89 5.79 -2.67
CA LEU A 355 14.90 4.86 -3.80
C LEU A 355 16.35 4.54 -4.17
N ARG A 356 16.74 3.26 -4.08
CA ARG A 356 18.12 2.83 -4.37
C ARG A 356 18.54 3.04 -5.84
N ARG A 357 17.59 2.96 -6.77
CA ARG A 357 17.85 3.06 -8.23
C ARG A 357 16.74 3.89 -8.88
N PRO A 358 16.69 5.22 -8.63
CA PRO A 358 15.55 6.06 -9.02
C PRO A 358 15.27 5.98 -10.53
N ARG A 359 16.30 6.14 -11.37
CA ARG A 359 16.16 6.04 -12.85
C ARG A 359 15.51 4.73 -13.29
N ARG A 360 15.99 3.58 -12.78
CA ARG A 360 15.43 2.27 -13.12
C ARG A 360 14.02 2.08 -12.57
N THR A 361 13.75 2.53 -11.35
CA THR A 361 12.41 2.43 -10.75
C THR A 361 11.38 3.26 -11.52
N CYS A 362 11.76 4.45 -11.98
CA CYS A 362 10.88 5.30 -12.76
C CYS A 362 10.64 4.78 -14.17
N ALA A 363 11.70 4.36 -14.87
CA ALA A 363 11.56 3.76 -16.19
C ALA A 363 10.75 2.45 -16.15
N ASP A 364 11.02 1.60 -15.16
CA ASP A 364 10.29 0.33 -14.99
C ASP A 364 8.83 0.57 -14.54
N ARG A 365 8.45 1.74 -14.01
CA ARG A 365 7.09 2.04 -13.48
C ARG A 365 6.55 0.98 -12.52
N TRP A 366 7.45 0.41 -11.72
CA TRP A 366 7.19 -0.82 -10.95
C TRP A 366 7.46 -0.65 -9.47
N ALA A 367 6.50 -1.06 -8.64
CA ALA A 367 6.65 -1.22 -7.20
C ALA A 367 6.29 -2.65 -6.77
N PRO A 368 7.14 -3.41 -6.08
CA PRO A 368 6.72 -4.72 -5.57
C PRO A 368 5.59 -4.55 -4.54
N GLU A 369 4.68 -5.53 -4.50
CA GLU A 369 3.45 -5.48 -3.67
C GLU A 369 3.69 -5.19 -2.18
N HIS A 370 4.79 -5.68 -1.61
CA HIS A 370 5.15 -5.43 -0.21
C HIS A 370 5.59 -3.99 0.07
N ARG A 371 5.79 -3.16 -0.96
CA ARG A 371 6.09 -1.74 -0.85
C ARG A 371 4.89 -0.85 -1.19
N MET A 372 3.76 -1.46 -1.53
CA MET A 372 2.50 -0.77 -1.77
C MET A 372 1.63 -0.87 -0.53
N THR A 373 0.79 0.14 -0.33
CA THR A 373 -0.12 0.27 0.80
C THR A 373 -1.55 0.04 0.32
N LEU A 374 -2.36 -0.60 1.14
CA LEU A 374 -3.81 -0.68 0.93
C LEU A 374 -4.48 0.68 1.19
N MET A 375 -5.18 1.19 0.19
CA MET A 375 -5.88 2.47 0.23
C MET A 375 -7.31 2.36 -0.28
N THR A 376 -8.20 3.19 0.24
CA THR A 376 -9.54 3.42 -0.33
C THR A 376 -9.44 4.25 -1.62
N VAL A 377 -10.54 4.36 -2.35
CA VAL A 377 -10.64 5.28 -3.49
C VAL A 377 -10.45 6.73 -3.06
N THR A 378 -11.01 7.14 -1.91
CA THR A 378 -10.91 8.51 -1.40
C THR A 378 -9.48 8.86 -1.04
N GLU A 379 -8.78 7.97 -0.33
CA GLU A 379 -7.35 8.10 -0.01
C GLU A 379 -6.50 8.18 -1.29
N THR A 380 -6.81 7.33 -2.28
CA THR A 380 -6.09 7.36 -3.56
C THR A 380 -6.34 8.65 -4.32
N ALA A 381 -7.58 9.16 -4.32
CA ALA A 381 -7.97 10.40 -4.99
C ALA A 381 -7.31 11.64 -4.36
N ALA A 382 -7.19 11.70 -3.04
CA ALA A 382 -6.50 12.78 -2.36
C ALA A 382 -4.99 12.81 -2.67
N LEU A 383 -4.39 11.64 -2.89
CA LEU A 383 -2.97 11.54 -3.21
C LEU A 383 -2.68 11.72 -4.71
N ALA A 384 -3.61 11.29 -5.56
CA ALA A 384 -3.48 11.24 -7.02
C ALA A 384 -4.60 12.03 -7.72
N GLY A 385 -4.77 13.28 -7.30
CA GLY A 385 -5.69 14.24 -7.89
C GLY A 385 -4.99 15.26 -8.77
N LEU A 386 -5.81 16.02 -9.49
CA LEU A 386 -5.41 17.27 -10.10
C LEU A 386 -5.66 18.40 -9.09
N PRO A 387 -4.85 19.47 -9.10
CA PRO A 387 -5.15 20.65 -8.29
C PRO A 387 -6.39 21.35 -8.84
N ALA A 388 -7.03 22.17 -8.01
CA ALA A 388 -8.26 22.87 -8.39
C ALA A 388 -8.07 23.75 -9.64
N GLU A 389 -6.90 24.39 -9.75
CA GLU A 389 -6.48 25.24 -10.86
C GLU A 389 -5.20 24.69 -11.53
N PRO A 390 -5.31 23.73 -12.46
CA PRO A 390 -4.15 23.10 -13.10
C PRO A 390 -3.20 24.09 -13.80
N ALA A 391 -3.74 25.15 -14.40
CA ALA A 391 -2.97 26.16 -15.12
C ALA A 391 -1.98 26.91 -14.22
N ALA A 392 -2.30 27.12 -12.93
CA ALA A 392 -1.44 27.81 -11.97
C ALA A 392 -0.10 27.09 -11.77
N TYR A 393 -0.07 25.78 -12.01
CA TYR A 393 1.11 24.92 -11.86
C TYR A 393 1.74 24.56 -13.21
N GLY A 394 1.37 25.26 -14.28
CA GLY A 394 1.92 25.07 -15.62
C GLY A 394 1.45 23.80 -16.32
N LEU A 395 0.30 23.23 -15.93
CA LEU A 395 -0.36 22.18 -16.71
C LEU A 395 -1.11 22.82 -17.87
N PRO A 396 -1.12 22.22 -19.08
CA PRO A 396 -1.91 22.72 -20.18
C PRO A 396 -3.40 22.63 -19.82
N GLN A 397 -4.15 23.71 -20.04
CA GLN A 397 -5.57 23.72 -19.73
C GLN A 397 -6.38 23.48 -20.99
N ALA A 398 -7.36 22.57 -20.92
CA ALA A 398 -8.28 22.40 -22.04
C ALA A 398 -9.10 23.69 -22.19
N ALA A 399 -9.20 24.21 -23.43
CA ALA A 399 -10.01 25.39 -23.71
C ALA A 399 -11.42 25.20 -23.12
N SER A 400 -11.84 26.14 -22.28
CA SER A 400 -13.18 26.12 -21.71
C SER A 400 -14.17 26.09 -22.88
N ARG A 401 -15.12 25.14 -22.89
CA ARG A 401 -16.29 25.30 -23.73
C ARG A 401 -17.00 26.52 -23.17
N ARG A 402 -16.76 27.70 -23.76
CA ARG A 402 -17.63 28.85 -23.54
C ARG A 402 -19.03 28.36 -23.86
N ARG A 403 -19.89 28.24 -22.84
CA ARG A 403 -21.33 28.25 -23.11
C ARG A 403 -21.56 29.56 -23.89
N PRO A 404 -22.27 29.54 -25.02
CA PRO A 404 -22.79 30.78 -25.60
C PRO A 404 -23.46 31.53 -24.45
N ALA A 405 -23.19 32.83 -24.32
CA ALA A 405 -23.89 33.65 -23.34
C ALA A 405 -25.39 33.40 -23.52
N GLY A 406 -26.03 32.81 -22.51
CA GLY A 406 -27.48 32.65 -22.52
C GLY A 406 -28.07 34.03 -22.65
N ARG A 407 -29.06 34.20 -23.53
CA ARG A 407 -29.74 35.48 -23.82
C ARG A 407 -30.48 36.08 -22.61
N ASP A 408 -30.37 35.49 -21.43
CA ASP A 408 -31.23 35.77 -20.28
C ASP A 408 -30.67 36.83 -19.32
N THR A 409 -29.57 37.52 -19.65
CA THR A 409 -29.03 38.61 -18.81
C THR A 409 -29.64 39.99 -19.10
N TRP A 410 -30.73 40.08 -19.86
CA TRP A 410 -31.40 41.35 -20.16
C TRP A 410 -32.90 41.28 -19.89
N CYS A 411 -33.29 41.17 -18.62
CA CYS A 411 -34.61 41.60 -18.17
C CYS A 411 -34.49 42.21 -16.77
N THR A 412 -34.19 43.50 -16.72
CA THR A 412 -34.58 44.39 -15.62
C THR A 412 -35.69 45.29 -16.14
N PRO A 413 -36.83 45.39 -15.44
CA PRO A 413 -37.45 46.66 -15.14
C PRO A 413 -36.85 47.25 -13.86
#